data_AF-A0A1I1BTM2-F1
#
_entry.id   AF-A0A1I1BTM2-F1
#
_cell.length_a   1.000
_cell.length_b   1.000
_cell.length_c   1.000
_cell.angle_alpha   90.00
_cell.angle_beta   90.00
_cell.angle_gamma   90.00
#
_symmetry.space_group_name_H-M   'P 1'
#
loop_
_entity.id
_entity.type
_entity.pdbx_description
1 polymer ?
#
loop_
_entity_poly.entity_id
_entity_poly.type
_entity_poly.pdbx_seq_one_letter_code
_entity_poly.pdbx_strand_id
1 'polypeptide(L)' 'MIVDFAVLAAVGAVLLTIGRWGRRAAAVRISPTLPKTERLRRIRKLRGSGYALQVIGVVFTLAAIWSLW' A
#
# COMPACT_ATOMS: atom_id res chain seq x y z
N MET A 1 5.61 -6.41 -24.60
CA MET A 1 6.17 -7.40 -23.64
C MET A 1 7.12 -6.75 -22.63
N ILE A 2 8.34 -6.35 -23.00
CA ILE A 2 9.32 -5.84 -22.01
C ILE A 2 8.89 -4.49 -21.40
N VAL A 3 8.36 -3.57 -22.21
CA VAL A 3 7.89 -2.26 -21.75
C VAL A 3 6.69 -2.41 -20.81
N ASP A 4 5.72 -3.26 -21.18
CA ASP A 4 4.53 -3.54 -20.37
C ASP A 4 4.90 -4.18 -19.02
N PHE A 5 5.83 -5.14 -19.03
CA PHE A 5 6.39 -5.73 -17.82
C PHE A 5 7.04 -4.67 -16.91
N ALA A 6 7.91 -3.82 -17.47
CA ALA A 6 8.61 -2.79 -16.70
C ALA A 6 7.65 -1.78 -16.07
N VAL A 7 6.61 -1.37 -16.81
CA VAL A 7 5.57 -0.48 -16.30
C VAL A 7 4.76 -1.14 -15.19
N LEU A 8 4.31 -2.39 -15.39
CA LEU A 8 3.53 -3.11 -14.38
C LEU A 8 4.32 -3.38 -13.10
N ALA A 9 5.59 -3.76 -13.23
CA ALA A 9 6.50 -4.00 -12.11
C ALA A 9 6.82 -2.70 -11.35
N ALA A 10 7.09 -1.60 -12.06
CA ALA A 10 7.34 -0.30 -11.44
C ALA A 10 6.11 0.22 -10.70
N VAL A 11 4.93 0.16 -11.32
CA VAL A 11 3.66 0.57 -10.71
C VAL A 11 3.35 -0.29 -9.48
N GLY A 12 3.52 -1.62 -9.58
CA GLY A 12 3.35 -2.54 -8.46
C GLY A 12 4.29 -2.23 -7.29
N ALA A 13 5.58 -1.98 -7.57
CA ALA A 13 6.57 -1.62 -6.55
C ALA A 13 6.26 -0.28 -5.86
N VAL A 14 5.83 0.73 -6.63
CA VAL A 14 5.42 2.04 -6.11
C VAL A 14 4.18 1.91 -5.22
N LEU A 15 3.17 1.16 -5.64
CA LEU A 15 1.97 0.92 -4.83
C LEU A 15 2.27 0.20 -3.52
N LEU A 16 3.17 -0.78 -3.54
CA LEU A 16 3.61 -1.51 -2.34
C LEU A 16 4.37 -0.59 -1.38
N THR A 17 5.27 0.25 -1.90
CA THR A 17 6.02 1.21 -1.08
C THR A 17 5.10 2.26 -0.48
N ILE A 18 4.18 2.86 -1.24
CA ILE A 18 3.19 3.82 -0.72
C ILE A 18 2.28 3.15 0.32
N GLY A 19 1.82 1.92 0.09
CA GLY A 19 1.00 1.18 1.06
C GLY A 19 1.73 0.88 2.37
N ARG A 20 3.03 0.54 2.31
CA ARG A 20 3.90 0.39 3.50
C ARG A 20 4.14 1.72 4.21
N TRP A 21 4.42 2.78 3.45
CA TRP A 21 4.69 4.10 3.98
C TRP A 21 3.46 4.70 4.66
N GLY A 22 2.29 4.62 4.01
CA GLY A 22 1.00 5.03 4.59
C GLY A 22 0.67 4.28 5.88
N ARG A 23 1.00 2.98 5.96
CA ARG A 23 0.86 2.20 7.21
C ARG A 23 1.78 2.67 8.34
N ARG A 24 3.04 2.98 8.03
CA ARG A 24 4.01 3.46 9.03
C ARG A 24 3.68 4.89 9.46
N ALA A 25 3.41 5.78 8.51
CA ALA A 25 3.05 7.17 8.76
C ALA A 25 1.75 7.30 9.55
N ALA A 26 0.78 6.40 9.37
CA ALA A 26 -0.45 6.39 10.16
C ALA A 26 -0.21 6.21 11.67
N ALA A 27 0.84 5.49 12.08
CA ALA A 27 1.17 5.34 13.49
C ALA A 27 1.86 6.60 14.07
N VAL A 28 2.60 7.33 13.22
CA VAL A 28 3.41 8.50 13.62
C VAL A 28 2.61 9.80 13.59
N ARG A 29 1.71 9.98 12.61
CA ARG A 29 0.96 11.24 12.42
C ARG A 29 -0.24 11.43 13.34
N ILE A 30 -0.65 10.42 14.11
CA ILE A 30 -1.83 10.55 14.97
C ILE A 30 -1.40 11.06 16.34
N SER A 31 -1.84 12.28 16.65
CA SER A 31 -1.57 12.97 17.91
C SER A 31 -1.79 12.05 19.12
N PRO A 32 -0.85 12.01 20.08
CA PRO A 32 -0.99 11.22 21.31
C PRO A 32 -2.09 11.77 22.23
N THR A 33 -2.56 13.01 22.00
CA THR A 33 -3.59 13.67 22.81
C THR A 33 -5.01 13.15 22.57
N LEU A 34 -5.23 12.29 21.57
CA LEU A 34 -6.54 11.72 21.27
C LEU A 34 -6.86 10.52 22.20
N PRO A 35 -8.14 10.31 22.56
CA PRO A 35 -8.58 9.12 23.28
C PRO A 35 -8.13 7.84 22.56
N LYS A 36 -7.62 6.86 23.32
CA LYS A 36 -7.01 5.63 22.76
C LYS A 36 -7.93 4.90 21.77
N THR A 37 -9.23 4.87 22.02
CA THR A 37 -10.25 4.25 21.16
C THR A 37 -10.38 4.97 19.82
N GLU A 38 -10.50 6.30 19.82
CA GLU A 38 -10.54 7.15 18.62
C GLU A 38 -9.25 6.98 17.79
N ARG A 39 -8.11 6.96 18.49
CA ARG A 39 -6.78 6.81 17.92
C ARG A 39 -6.65 5.47 17.19
N LEU A 40 -7.04 4.38 17.85
CA LEU A 40 -7.03 3.03 17.27
C LEU A 40 -7.98 2.92 16.07
N ARG A 41 -9.15 3.55 16.12
CA ARG A 41 -10.11 3.55 14.99
C ARG A 41 -9.50 4.21 13.74
N ARG A 42 -8.83 5.36 13.91
CA ARG A 42 -8.16 6.07 12.81
C ARG A 42 -6.92 5.32 12.30
N ILE A 43 -6.10 4.74 13.19
CA ILE A 43 -4.98 3.87 12.81
C ILE A 43 -5.49 2.68 11.99
N ARG A 44 -6.57 2.04 12.44
CA ARG A 44 -7.13 0.86 11.78
C ARG A 44 -7.71 1.21 10.41
N LYS A 45 -8.39 2.35 10.27
CA LYS A 45 -8.88 2.87 8.97
C LYS A 45 -7.72 3.16 8.01
N LEU A 46 -6.67 3.85 8.46
CA LEU A 46 -5.49 4.14 7.64
C LEU A 46 -4.68 2.88 7.29
N ARG A 47 -4.56 1.92 8.23
CA ARG A 47 -3.97 0.61 7.96
C ARG A 47 -4.78 -0.18 6.93
N GLY A 48 -6.11 -0.09 6.96
CA GLY A 48 -6.99 -0.69 5.98
C GLY A 48 -6.73 -0.16 4.57
N SER A 49 -6.65 1.17 4.40
CA SER A 49 -6.28 1.79 3.12
C SER A 49 -4.88 1.36 2.64
N GLY A 50 -3.90 1.27 3.55
CA GLY A 50 -2.57 0.74 3.22
C GLY A 50 -2.51 -0.76 2.96
N TYR A 51 -3.55 -1.53 3.31
CA TYR A 51 -3.72 -2.93 2.92
C TYR A 51 -4.30 -3.03 1.51
N ALA A 52 -5.36 -2.25 1.21
CA ALA A 52 -5.94 -2.19 -0.12
C ALA A 52 -4.90 -1.79 -1.18
N LEU A 53 -4.06 -0.79 -0.89
CA LEU A 53 -2.96 -0.40 -1.79
C LEU A 53 -1.95 -1.52 -2.03
N GLN A 54 -1.66 -2.33 -1.00
CA GLN A 54 -0.75 -3.47 -1.16
C GLN A 54 -1.37 -4.59 -1.99
N VAL A 55 -2.66 -4.87 -1.82
CA VAL A 55 -3.39 -5.85 -2.65
C VAL A 55 -3.34 -5.43 -4.12
N ILE A 56 -3.60 -4.15 -4.44
CA ILE A 56 -3.51 -3.64 -5.81
C ILE A 56 -2.08 -3.77 -6.34
N GLY A 57 -1.07 -3.44 -5.54
CA GLY A 57 0.33 -3.63 -5.91
C GLY A 57 0.70 -5.08 -6.21
N VAL A 58 0.20 -6.04 -5.43
CA VAL A 58 0.37 -7.49 -5.68
C VAL A 58 -0.29 -7.91 -6.99
N VAL A 59 -1.51 -7.44 -7.26
CA VAL A 59 -2.22 -7.73 -8.51
C VAL A 59 -1.42 -7.21 -9.72
N PHE A 60 -0.89 -5.99 -9.65
CA PHE A 60 -0.03 -5.43 -10.70
C PHE A 60 1.28 -6.22 -10.88
N THR A 61 1.87 -6.70 -9.79
CA THR A 61 3.08 -7.53 -9.83
C THR A 61 2.81 -8.88 -10.47
N LEU A 62 1.67 -9.52 -10.15
CA LEU A 62 1.23 -10.77 -10.78
C LEU A 62 0.92 -10.58 -12.26
N ALA A 63 0.27 -9.47 -12.63
CA ALA A 63 0.02 -9.13 -14.04
C ALA A 63 1.32 -8.93 -14.82
N ALA A 64 2.35 -8.34 -14.20
CA ALA A 64 3.68 -8.23 -14.81
C ALA A 64 4.27 -9.62 -15.10
N ILE A 65 4.25 -10.52 -14.11
CA ILE A 65 4.75 -11.89 -14.27
C ILE A 65 3.98 -12.64 -15.37
N TRP A 66 2.66 -12.47 -15.41
CA TRP A 66 1.83 -13.08 -16.44
C TRP A 66 2.13 -12.53 -17.84
N SER A 67 2.46 -11.25 -17.97
CA SER A 67 2.84 -10.62 -19.24
C SER A 67 4.16 -11.13 -19.84
N LEU A 68 4.93 -11.94 -19.10
CA LEU A 68 6.15 -12.59 -19.60
C LEU A 68 5.87 -13.94 -20.28
N TRP A 69 4.70 -14.54 -20.02
CA TRP A 69 4.24 -15.81 -20.59
C TRP A 69 3.39 -15.56 -21.83
#